data_AF-A0A5M6IU52-F1
#
_entry.id   AF-A0A5M6IU52-F1
#
_cell.length_a   1.000
_cell.length_b   1.000
_cell.length_c   1.000
_cell.angle_alpha   90.00
_cell.angle_beta   90.00
_cell.angle_gamma   90.00
#
_symmetry.space_group_name_H-M   'P 1'
#
loop_
_entity.id
_entity.type
_entity.pdbx_description
1 polymer ?
#
loop_
_entity_poly.entity_id
_entity_poly.type
_entity_poly.pdbx_seq_one_letter_code
_entity_poly.pdbx_strand_id
1 'polypeptide(L)'
;MTLGFDTERADASVAALLIYVVYRSRDVARLKVSLDMWSRIERFVKAAAKRADSLPTFIERLMPRLGCEVLRPVREAGEEQGATRDFASLTSILDAPPADPHAVLRVLHRETSLCVLLVRERLERERVAREAAKAAGKQGVIDEGAEFQLELFEAA
;
A
#
# COMPACT_ATOMS: atom_id res chain seq x y z
N MET A 1 0.88 15.96 7.08
CA MET A 1 1.29 14.72 6.39
C MET A 1 2.12 13.85 7.32
N THR A 2 1.70 12.62 7.56
CA THR A 2 2.37 11.65 8.44
C THR A 2 2.63 10.37 7.64
N LEU A 3 3.86 9.85 7.63
CA LEU A 3 4.26 8.64 6.87
C LEU A 3 3.91 8.68 5.36
N GLY A 4 3.86 9.87 4.76
CA GLY A 4 3.52 10.07 3.34
C GLY A 4 2.02 10.19 3.02
N PHE A 5 1.14 10.08 4.02
CA PHE A 5 -0.30 10.24 3.88
C PHE A 5 -0.78 11.62 4.31
N ASP A 6 -1.84 12.12 3.67
CA ASP A 6 -2.44 13.41 4.01
C ASP A 6 -3.44 13.27 5.16
N THR A 7 -2.91 12.89 6.32
CA THR A 7 -3.69 12.81 7.55
C THR A 7 -2.85 13.20 8.76
N GLU A 8 -3.52 13.79 9.75
CA GLU A 8 -2.94 14.17 11.04
C GLU A 8 -3.04 13.03 12.07
N ARG A 9 -3.89 12.04 11.80
CA ARG A 9 -4.06 10.88 12.67
C ARG A 9 -2.91 9.89 12.45
N ALA A 10 -2.06 9.74 13.46
CA ALA A 10 -0.96 8.78 13.45
C ALA A 10 -1.46 7.35 13.17
N ASP A 11 -2.54 6.92 13.83
CA ASP A 11 -3.07 5.55 13.70
C ASP A 11 -3.55 5.25 12.28
N ALA A 12 -4.23 6.21 11.64
CA ALA A 12 -4.70 6.08 10.27
C ALA A 12 -3.55 6.05 9.26
N SER A 13 -2.49 6.80 9.53
CA SER A 13 -1.27 6.81 8.70
C SER A 13 -0.56 5.46 8.77
N VAL A 14 -0.42 4.89 9.97
CA VAL A 14 0.19 3.56 10.17
C VAL A 14 -0.67 2.48 9.52
N ALA A 15 -1.99 2.54 9.71
CA ALA A 15 -2.94 1.62 9.07
C ALA A 15 -2.82 1.66 7.54
N ALA A 16 -2.80 2.86 6.95
CA ALA A 16 -2.65 3.04 5.51
C ALA A 16 -1.27 2.55 5.02
N LEU A 17 -0.20 2.79 5.78
CA LEU A 17 1.15 2.32 5.45
C LEU A 17 1.23 0.80 5.38
N LEU A 18 0.62 0.10 6.34
CA LEU A 18 0.59 -1.37 6.36
C LEU A 18 -0.08 -1.93 5.11
N ILE A 19 -1.21 -1.35 4.70
CA ILE A 19 -1.91 -1.77 3.47
C ILE A 19 -1.07 -1.43 2.24
N TYR A 20 -0.48 -0.23 2.19
CA TYR A 20 0.35 0.22 1.06
C TYR A 20 1.54 -0.70 0.81
N VAL A 21 2.28 -1.08 1.87
CA VAL A 21 3.46 -1.94 1.74
C VAL A 21 3.09 -3.33 1.23
N VAL A 22 2.03 -3.94 1.77
CA VAL A 22 1.57 -5.26 1.30
C VAL A 22 1.04 -5.17 -0.13
N TYR A 23 0.32 -4.10 -0.46
CA TYR A 23 -0.18 -3.87 -1.81
C TYR A 23 0.95 -3.69 -2.83
N ARG A 24 2.01 -2.93 -2.50
CA ARG A 24 3.16 -2.75 -3.39
C ARG A 24 3.97 -4.03 -3.57
N SER A 25 3.98 -4.90 -2.56
CA SER A 25 4.66 -6.19 -2.61
C SER A 25 3.86 -7.30 -3.32
N ARG A 26 2.64 -7.01 -3.78
CA ARG A 26 1.79 -8.01 -4.43
C ARG A 26 2.37 -8.49 -5.75
N ASP A 27 2.07 -9.74 -6.08
CA ASP A 27 2.29 -10.24 -7.43
C ASP A 27 1.15 -9.78 -8.36
N VAL A 28 1.50 -8.93 -9.34
CA VAL A 28 0.57 -8.38 -10.34
C VAL A 28 -0.01 -9.49 -11.23
N ALA A 29 0.73 -10.59 -11.43
CA ALA A 29 0.27 -11.72 -12.23
C ALA A 29 -0.88 -12.49 -11.53
N ARG A 30 -0.84 -12.59 -10.19
CA ARG A 30 -1.85 -13.32 -9.40
C ARG A 30 -3.07 -12.49 -9.07
N LEU A 31 -2.92 -11.18 -8.91
CA LEU A 31 -4.02 -10.27 -8.59
C LEU A 31 -4.23 -9.27 -9.73
N LYS A 32 -4.99 -9.68 -10.75
CA LYS A 32 -5.38 -8.79 -11.84
C LYS A 32 -6.17 -7.60 -11.30
N VAL A 33 -5.72 -6.40 -11.67
CA VAL A 33 -6.43 -5.15 -11.37
C VAL A 33 -7.78 -5.21 -12.09
N SER A 34 -8.86 -5.22 -11.31
CA SER A 34 -10.24 -5.27 -11.79
C SER A 34 -11.04 -4.16 -11.11
N LEU A 35 -12.18 -3.79 -11.68
CA LEU A 35 -13.06 -2.74 -11.12
C LEU A 35 -13.46 -3.03 -9.65
N ASP A 36 -13.63 -4.31 -9.29
CA ASP A 36 -13.96 -4.79 -7.93
C ASP A 36 -12.72 -5.05 -7.04
N MET A 37 -11.50 -4.78 -7.51
CA MET A 37 -10.27 -5.06 -6.77
C MET A 37 -10.24 -4.33 -5.42
N TRP A 38 -10.60 -3.05 -5.39
CA TRP A 38 -10.59 -2.26 -4.17
C TRP A 38 -11.61 -2.76 -3.16
N SER A 39 -12.80 -3.15 -3.61
CA SER A 39 -13.81 -3.77 -2.76
C SER A 39 -13.35 -5.14 -2.21
N ARG A 40 -12.56 -5.91 -2.97
CA ARG A 40 -11.91 -7.14 -2.46
C ARG A 40 -10.86 -6.83 -1.40
N ILE A 41 -10.01 -5.83 -1.64
CA ILE A 41 -8.98 -5.38 -0.70
C ILE A 41 -9.65 -4.95 0.62
N GLU A 42 -10.71 -4.14 0.57
CA GLU A 42 -11.46 -3.74 1.76
C GLU A 42 -11.97 -4.95 2.55
N ARG A 43 -12.57 -5.93 1.87
CA ARG A 43 -13.04 -7.17 2.51
C ARG A 43 -11.91 -7.95 3.16
N PHE A 44 -10.76 -8.06 2.49
CA PHE A 44 -9.59 -8.78 3.02
C PHE A 44 -8.95 -8.06 4.21
N VAL A 45 -8.81 -6.74 4.14
CA VAL A 45 -8.29 -5.92 5.23
C VAL A 45 -9.20 -6.03 6.45
N LYS A 46 -10.53 -5.90 6.29
CA LYS A 46 -11.49 -6.11 7.38
C LYS A 46 -11.36 -7.50 8.00
N ALA A 47 -11.30 -8.54 7.16
CA ALA A 47 -11.19 -9.92 7.64
C ALA A 47 -9.87 -10.20 8.36
N ALA A 48 -8.76 -9.62 7.90
CA ALA A 48 -7.46 -9.73 8.54
C ALA A 48 -7.43 -8.97 9.87
N ALA A 49 -7.87 -7.71 9.87
CA ALA A 49 -7.89 -6.85 11.06
C ALA A 49 -8.80 -7.39 12.16
N LYS A 50 -9.96 -7.95 11.81
CA LYS A 50 -10.91 -8.54 12.79
C LYS A 50 -10.28 -9.66 13.62
N ARG A 51 -9.32 -10.40 13.06
CA ARG A 51 -8.77 -11.61 13.66
C ARG A 51 -7.28 -11.47 14.03
N ALA A 52 -6.73 -10.26 13.93
CA ALA A 52 -5.35 -9.99 14.26
C ALA A 52 -5.28 -9.39 15.66
N ASP A 53 -4.40 -9.93 16.48
CA ASP A 53 -4.16 -9.43 17.84
C ASP A 53 -2.95 -8.49 17.90
N SER A 54 -2.13 -8.47 16.84
CA SER A 54 -0.94 -7.64 16.69
C SER A 54 -0.75 -7.17 15.23
N LEU A 55 0.07 -6.13 15.01
CA LEU A 55 0.39 -5.63 13.66
C LEU A 55 1.14 -6.67 12.80
N PRO A 56 2.14 -7.43 13.30
CA PRO A 56 2.74 -8.52 12.55
C PRO A 56 1.72 -9.59 12.14
N THR A 57 0.86 -10.03 13.06
CA THR A 57 -0.19 -11.02 12.77
C THR A 57 -1.18 -10.52 11.72
N PHE A 58 -1.45 -9.21 11.68
CA PHE A 58 -2.26 -8.62 10.62
C PHE A 58 -1.58 -8.75 9.24
N ILE A 59 -0.29 -8.42 9.15
CA ILE A 59 0.49 -8.51 7.90
C ILE A 59 0.51 -9.96 7.39
N GLU A 60 0.87 -10.92 8.25
CA GLU A 60 0.92 -12.35 7.91
C GLU A 60 -0.41 -12.89 7.40
N ARG A 61 -1.53 -12.36 7.90
CA ARG A 61 -2.87 -12.75 7.46
C ARG A 61 -3.33 -12.04 6.18
N LEU A 62 -2.81 -10.84 5.93
CA LEU A 62 -3.16 -10.05 4.75
C LEU A 62 -2.37 -10.49 3.52
N MET A 63 -1.08 -10.80 3.67
CA MET A 63 -0.16 -11.24 2.61
C MET A 63 -0.74 -12.34 1.70
N PRO A 64 -1.19 -13.51 2.20
CA PRO A 64 -1.70 -14.58 1.35
C PRO A 64 -3.00 -14.20 0.64
N ARG A 65 -3.79 -13.26 1.19
CA ARG A 65 -5.04 -12.79 0.58
C ARG A 65 -4.81 -11.84 -0.59
N LEU A 66 -3.71 -11.11 -0.57
CA LEU A 66 -3.30 -10.20 -1.65
C LEU A 66 -2.33 -10.85 -2.63
N GLY A 67 -2.04 -12.15 -2.48
CA GLY A 67 -1.10 -12.87 -3.35
C GLY A 67 0.35 -12.42 -3.16
N CYS A 68 0.69 -11.93 -1.97
CA CYS A 68 2.05 -11.55 -1.58
C CYS A 68 2.70 -12.70 -0.83
N GLU A 69 3.74 -13.32 -1.39
CA GLU A 69 4.49 -14.39 -0.71
C GLU A 69 5.61 -13.83 0.17
N VAL A 70 6.24 -12.75 -0.27
CA VAL A 70 7.34 -12.08 0.44
C VAL A 70 7.12 -10.58 0.37
N LEU A 71 7.25 -9.88 1.49
CA LEU A 71 7.32 -8.41 1.49
C LEU A 71 8.61 -8.02 0.79
N ARG A 72 8.51 -7.37 -0.37
CA ARG A 72 9.68 -6.99 -1.15
C ARG A 72 10.29 -5.73 -0.54
N PRO A 73 11.44 -5.78 0.17
CA PRO A 73 12.10 -4.56 0.58
C PRO A 73 12.42 -3.78 -0.69
N VAL A 74 11.88 -2.57 -0.83
CA VAL A 74 12.04 -1.80 -2.07
C VAL A 74 13.52 -1.51 -2.29
N ARG A 75 14.13 -2.30 -3.17
CA ARG A 75 15.46 -2.05 -3.71
C ARG A 75 15.60 -2.73 -5.06
N GLU A 76 14.87 -2.25 -6.06
CA GLU A 76 15.26 -2.42 -7.46
C GLU A 76 15.16 -1.07 -8.19
N ALA A 77 16.36 -0.58 -8.53
CA ALA A 77 16.72 0.44 -9.52
C ALA A 77 15.73 1.60 -9.79
N GLY A 78 15.97 2.76 -9.16
CA GLY A 78 15.59 4.07 -9.71
C GLY A 78 14.53 4.88 -8.96
N GLU A 79 13.77 4.31 -8.02
CA GLU A 79 12.82 5.06 -7.18
C GLU A 79 13.50 5.60 -5.90
N GLU A 80 14.35 6.62 -6.03
CA GLU A 80 15.33 6.92 -4.98
C GLU A 80 14.80 7.47 -3.63
N GLN A 81 13.58 7.99 -3.48
CA GLN A 81 13.32 8.84 -2.28
C GLN A 81 12.00 8.62 -1.52
N GLY A 82 10.97 8.01 -2.13
CA GLY A 82 9.69 7.76 -1.46
C GLY A 82 9.63 6.42 -0.74
N ALA A 83 9.76 5.34 -1.51
CA ALA A 83 9.48 3.98 -1.06
C ALA A 83 10.52 3.39 -0.10
N THR A 84 11.79 3.81 -0.19
CA THR A 84 12.86 3.40 0.75
C THR A 84 12.57 3.89 2.17
N ARG A 85 11.98 5.08 2.32
CA ARG A 85 11.58 5.61 3.63
C ARG A 85 10.41 4.82 4.22
N ASP A 86 9.53 4.28 3.40
CA ASP A 86 8.34 3.57 3.84
C ASP A 86 8.64 2.18 4.42
N PHE A 87 9.54 1.43 3.79
CA PHE A 87 9.98 0.13 4.33
C PHE A 87 10.81 0.29 5.60
N ALA A 88 11.70 1.28 5.64
CA ALA A 88 12.42 1.65 6.86
C ALA A 88 11.43 2.08 7.98
N SER A 89 10.38 2.81 7.61
CA SER A 89 9.30 3.18 8.53
C SER A 89 8.51 1.96 9.00
N LEU A 90 8.19 1.00 8.12
CA LEU A 90 7.53 -0.25 8.51
C LEU A 90 8.37 -1.05 9.50
N THR A 91 9.66 -1.26 9.22
CA THR A 91 10.54 -1.97 10.16
C THR A 91 10.63 -1.24 11.49
N SER A 92 10.69 0.10 11.48
CA SER A 92 10.70 0.89 12.72
C SER A 92 9.38 0.78 13.50
N ILE A 93 8.23 0.68 12.82
CA ILE A 93 6.91 0.50 13.43
C ILE A 93 6.73 -0.91 13.97
N LEU A 94 7.34 -1.92 13.34
CA LEU A 94 7.27 -3.30 13.83
C LEU A 94 8.23 -3.54 15.00
N ASP A 95 9.38 -2.87 15.01
CA ASP A 95 10.38 -2.93 16.09
C ASP A 95 9.97 -2.05 17.31
N ALA A 96 9.45 -0.86 17.05
CA ALA A 96 8.90 0.06 18.03
C ALA A 96 7.42 0.35 17.69
N PRO A 97 6.49 -0.54 18.09
CA PRO A 97 5.07 -0.36 17.81
C PRO A 97 4.52 0.92 18.43
N PRO A 98 3.48 1.51 17.81
CA PRO A 98 2.82 2.68 18.36
C PRO A 98 2.29 2.37 19.76
N ALA A 99 2.11 3.43 20.57
CA ALA A 99 1.68 3.30 21.96
C ALA A 99 0.38 2.48 22.13
N ASP A 100 -0.51 2.50 21.12
CA ASP A 100 -1.68 1.62 21.05
C ASP A 100 -1.79 0.90 19.69
N PRO A 101 -1.27 -0.33 19.57
CA PRO A 101 -1.43 -1.14 18.36
C PRO A 101 -2.88 -1.54 18.08
N HIS A 102 -3.72 -1.63 19.12
CA HIS A 102 -5.13 -1.95 18.97
C HIS A 102 -5.93 -0.79 18.38
N ALA A 103 -5.52 0.47 18.60
CA ALA A 103 -6.09 1.62 17.90
C ALA A 103 -5.90 1.48 16.38
N VAL A 104 -4.70 1.13 15.92
CA VAL A 104 -4.41 0.90 14.49
C VAL A 104 -5.26 -0.23 13.93
N LEU A 105 -5.34 -1.37 14.62
CA LEU A 105 -6.18 -2.51 14.19
C LEU A 105 -7.68 -2.14 14.13
N ARG A 106 -8.14 -1.31 15.06
CA ARG A 106 -9.51 -0.81 15.10
C ARG A 106 -9.80 0.11 13.92
N VAL A 107 -8.86 0.98 13.56
CA VAL A 107 -8.94 1.83 12.36
C VAL A 107 -8.97 0.96 11.10
N LEU A 108 -8.07 -0.02 10.99
CA LEU A 108 -8.06 -0.98 9.88
C LEU A 108 -9.38 -1.74 9.71
N HIS A 109 -10.07 -2.05 10.82
CA HIS A 109 -11.35 -2.79 10.79
C HIS A 109 -12.58 -1.90 10.60
N ARG A 110 -12.66 -0.75 11.30
CA ARG A 110 -13.84 0.12 11.31
C ARG A 110 -13.81 1.18 10.22
N GLU A 111 -12.63 1.67 9.88
CA GLU A 111 -12.41 2.78 8.96
C GLU A 111 -11.63 2.32 7.71
N THR A 112 -11.83 1.06 7.29
CA THR A 112 -11.10 0.47 6.16
C THR A 112 -11.20 1.29 4.88
N SER A 113 -12.36 1.87 4.60
CA SER A 113 -12.57 2.69 3.41
C SER A 113 -11.73 3.97 3.45
N LEU A 114 -11.51 4.56 4.63
CA LEU A 114 -10.57 5.67 4.81
C LEU A 114 -9.13 5.22 4.51
N CYS A 115 -8.70 4.10 5.09
CA CYS A 115 -7.35 3.58 4.86
C CYS A 115 -7.12 3.27 3.37
N VAL A 116 -8.09 2.65 2.70
CA VAL A 116 -8.01 2.35 1.27
C VAL A 116 -8.01 3.63 0.42
N LEU A 117 -8.81 4.64 0.79
CA LEU A 117 -8.81 5.95 0.12
C LEU A 117 -7.42 6.61 0.21
N LEU A 118 -6.82 6.63 1.41
CA LEU A 118 -5.47 7.17 1.63
C LEU A 118 -4.41 6.45 0.79
N VAL A 119 -4.50 5.12 0.69
CA VAL A 119 -3.61 4.33 -0.17
C VAL A 119 -3.81 4.67 -1.65
N ARG A 120 -5.07 4.80 -2.09
CA ARG A 120 -5.39 5.15 -3.48
C ARG A 120 -4.90 6.54 -3.86
N GLU A 121 -5.15 7.53 -3.01
CA GLU A 121 -4.71 8.90 -3.23
C GLU A 121 -3.17 8.97 -3.32
N ARG A 122 -2.46 8.23 -2.46
CA ARG A 122 -1.01 8.12 -2.52
C ARG A 122 -0.53 7.49 -3.82
N LEU A 123 -1.13 6.39 -4.26
CA LEU A 123 -0.77 5.73 -5.52
C LEU A 123 -1.01 6.65 -6.72
N GLU A 124 -2.07 7.46 -6.69
CA GLU A 124 -2.34 8.45 -7.73
C GLU A 124 -1.29 9.56 -7.75
N ARG A 125 -0.88 10.07 -6.58
CA ARG A 125 0.23 11.04 -6.47
C ARG A 125 1.53 10.47 -7.06
N GLU A 126 1.82 9.20 -6.80
CA GLU A 126 2.98 8.51 -7.38
C GLU A 126 2.84 8.35 -8.90
N ARG A 127 1.65 8.01 -9.41
CA ARG A 127 1.38 7.92 -10.85
C ARG A 127 1.65 9.25 -11.55
N VAL A 128 1.06 10.33 -11.05
CA VAL A 128 1.25 11.68 -11.60
C VAL A 128 2.74 12.08 -11.55
N ALA A 129 3.44 11.75 -10.46
CA ALA A 129 4.87 12.02 -10.35
C ALA A 129 5.70 11.22 -11.37
N ARG A 130 5.36 9.94 -11.62
CA ARG A 130 6.00 9.11 -12.65
C ARG A 130 5.73 9.63 -14.06
N GLU A 131 4.49 10.03 -14.35
CA GLU A 131 4.12 10.62 -15.64
C GLU A 131 4.85 11.94 -15.88
N ALA A 132 4.94 12.80 -14.86
CA ALA A 132 5.73 14.03 -14.92
C ALA A 132 7.23 13.74 -15.12
N ALA A 133 7.78 12.70 -14.49
CA ALA A 133 9.18 12.28 -14.67
C ALA A 133 9.43 11.73 -16.09
N LYS A 134 8.49 10.95 -16.63
CA LYS A 134 8.52 10.46 -18.03
C LYS A 134 8.45 11.62 -19.02
N ALA A 135 7.56 12.59 -18.79
CA ALA A 135 7.43 13.79 -19.61
C ALA A 135 8.70 14.67 -19.55
N ALA A 136 9.42 14.66 -18.43
CA ALA A 136 10.70 15.35 -18.26
C ALA A 136 11.91 14.62 -18.89
N GLY A 137 11.70 13.51 -19.62
CA GLY A 137 12.75 12.81 -20.37
C GLY A 137 13.76 12.03 -19.53
N LYS A 138 13.48 11.79 -18.24
CA LYS A 138 14.30 10.90 -17.40
C LYS A 138 13.90 9.44 -17.66
N GLN A 139 14.41 8.87 -18.75
CA GLN A 139 14.18 7.47 -19.11
C GLN A 139 15.01 6.54 -18.20
N GLY A 140 14.49 6.21 -17.03
CA GLY A 140 14.96 5.08 -16.22
C GLY A 140 13.97 3.93 -16.37
N VAL A 141 14.25 3.03 -17.31
CA VAL A 141 13.77 1.64 -17.46
C VAL A 141 12.33 1.35 -16.97
N ILE A 142 11.43 1.22 -17.94
CA ILE A 142 10.05 0.77 -17.76
C ILE A 142 10.08 -0.72 -17.43
N ASP A 143 9.49 -1.11 -16.29
CA ASP A 143 9.12 -2.50 -16.02
C ASP A 143 7.64 -2.69 -16.39
N GLU A 144 7.37 -3.65 -17.26
CA GLU A 144 6.15 -3.86 -18.05
C GLU A 144 4.88 -4.22 -17.22
N GLY A 145 4.92 -4.12 -15.89
CA GLY A 145 3.82 -4.52 -15.01
C GLY A 145 2.70 -3.48 -14.82
N ALA A 146 2.89 -2.23 -15.27
CA ALA A 146 1.96 -1.12 -15.00
C ALA A 146 1.17 -0.61 -16.22
N GLU A 147 1.55 -1.02 -17.44
CA GLU A 147 0.89 -0.52 -18.67
C GLU A 147 -0.57 -0.98 -18.79
N PHE A 148 -0.96 -2.05 -18.09
CA PHE A 148 -2.36 -2.52 -18.06
C PHE A 148 -3.33 -1.62 -17.29
N GLN A 149 -2.84 -0.59 -16.58
CA GLN A 149 -3.71 0.37 -15.88
C GLN A 149 -4.30 1.43 -16.81
N LEU A 150 -3.71 1.64 -17.99
CA LEU A 150 -4.13 2.69 -18.94
C LEU A 150 -5.35 2.27 -19.77
N GLU A 151 -5.40 1.02 -20.25
CA GLU A 151 -6.48 0.60 -21.14
C GLU A 151 -7.84 0.45 -20.43
N LEU A 152 -7.86 0.23 -19.11
CA LEU A 152 -9.12 -0.01 -18.38
C LEU A 152 -9.81 1.27 -17.88
N PHE A 153 -9.10 2.41 -17.83
CA PHE A 153 -9.66 3.70 -17.39
C PHE A 153 -10.02 4.62 -18.56
N GLU A 154 -9.39 4.47 -19.73
CA GLU A 154 -9.76 5.24 -20.93
C GLU A 154 -10.86 4.58 -21.79
N ALA A 155 -11.21 3.32 -21.50
CA ALA A 155 -12.25 2.57 -22.23
C ALA A 155 -13.64 2.55 -21.54
N ALA A 156 -13.88 3.39 -20.53
CA ALA A 156 -15.16 3.53 -19.83
C ALA A 156 -15.63 4.99 -19.87
#